data_AF-A0A926AQ16-F1
#
_entry.id   AF-A0A926AQ16-F1
#
_cell.length_a   1.000
_cell.length_b   1.000
_cell.length_c   1.000
_cell.angle_alpha   90.00
_cell.angle_beta   90.00
_cell.angle_gamma   90.00
#
_symmetry.space_group_name_H-M   'P 1'
#
loop_
_entity.id
_entity.type
_entity.pdbx_description
1 polymer ?
#
loop_
_entity_poly.entity_id
_entity_poly.type
_entity_poly.pdbx_seq_one_letter_code
_entity_poly.pdbx_strand_id
1 'polypeptide(L)'
;MLVLSRKTDQKIVFPNLGITLKLLSVKGNLARIGIEAPNDMPVMRQELVDESATPPTPYVSRELRHDVRNSLNTIRLAVELFQRQMEAGLPDKAQSTFLKLVQQLGNLDRQFGGSATPEAPAAAPAPRSRVLVVDDDVNERELLAGILELSGWDVATAGDGLEAIEYLTSHERPDYVLLDMRMPRCDGPQTVQLIRGNPDLADLTVFAVSGSDRVEVGVEGGTRGIDRWFSKPLNPATLIQEMNRLPA
;
A
#
# COMPACT_ATOMS: atom_id res chain seq x y z
N MET A 1 16.64 -7.32 15.71
CA MET A 1 18.03 -6.82 15.89
C MET A 1 18.98 -7.75 15.15
N LEU A 2 19.66 -7.25 14.11
CA LEU A 2 20.67 -8.03 13.39
C LEU A 2 21.99 -7.94 14.16
N VAL A 3 22.65 -9.07 14.43
CA VAL A 3 23.85 -9.14 15.28
C VAL A 3 25.00 -9.71 14.48
N LEU A 4 26.15 -9.03 14.52
CA LEU A 4 27.40 -9.55 13.96
C LEU A 4 28.13 -10.42 14.99
N SER A 5 28.77 -11.47 14.51
CA SER A 5 29.71 -12.25 15.32
C SER A 5 31.02 -11.46 15.51
N ARG A 6 31.91 -11.92 16.41
CA ARG A 6 33.20 -11.24 16.67
C ARG A 6 34.23 -11.36 15.54
N LYS A 7 33.85 -11.87 14.37
CA LYS A 7 34.74 -12.02 13.20
C LYS A 7 34.83 -10.70 12.44
N THR A 8 36.05 -10.31 12.08
CA THR A 8 36.37 -9.01 11.44
C THR A 8 36.11 -8.96 9.93
N ASP A 9 35.70 -10.07 9.31
CA ASP A 9 35.34 -10.17 7.90
C ASP A 9 33.85 -9.87 7.62
N GLN A 10 33.06 -9.64 8.67
CA GLN A 10 31.63 -9.42 8.54
C GLN A 10 31.27 -7.95 8.29
N LYS A 11 30.29 -7.74 7.42
CA LYS A 11 29.74 -6.43 7.06
C LYS A 11 28.22 -6.45 7.06
N ILE A 12 27.61 -5.35 7.48
CA ILE A 12 26.17 -5.08 7.26
C ILE A 12 26.10 -4.08 6.13
N VAL A 13 25.31 -4.39 5.10
CA VAL A 13 25.11 -3.51 3.96
C VAL A 13 23.66 -3.03 4.00
N PHE A 14 23.47 -1.73 3.80
CA PHE A 14 22.17 -1.10 3.56
C PHE A 14 22.14 -0.69 2.09
N PRO A 15 21.74 -1.57 1.17
CA PRO A 15 21.93 -1.36 -0.28
C PRO A 15 21.26 -0.07 -0.76
N ASN A 16 20.05 0.19 -0.27
CA ASN A 16 19.25 1.34 -0.66
C ASN A 16 19.77 2.68 -0.10
N LEU A 17 20.65 2.62 0.91
CA LEU A 17 21.26 3.81 1.53
C LEU A 17 22.72 3.98 1.12
N GLY A 18 23.31 3.01 0.41
CA GLY A 18 24.74 3.00 0.12
C GLY A 18 25.63 2.92 1.37
N ILE A 19 25.09 2.57 2.53
CA ILE A 19 25.84 2.48 3.79
C ILE A 19 26.39 1.06 3.96
N THR A 20 27.65 0.94 4.38
CA THR A 20 28.25 -0.31 4.84
C THR A 20 28.85 -0.15 6.23
N LEU A 21 28.41 -1.00 7.18
CA LEU A 21 29.03 -1.15 8.49
C LEU A 21 30.04 -2.30 8.46
N LYS A 22 31.26 -2.08 8.94
CA LYS A 22 32.32 -3.11 9.00
C LYS A 22 32.91 -3.19 10.39
N LEU A 23 33.22 -4.40 10.83
CA LEU A 23 33.95 -4.61 12.08
C LEU A 23 35.47 -4.52 11.82
N LEU A 24 36.07 -3.37 12.15
CA LEU A 24 37.48 -3.10 11.84
C LEU A 24 38.45 -3.89 12.74
N SER A 25 38.12 -4.06 14.02
CA SER A 25 38.93 -4.87 14.93
C SER A 25 38.16 -5.22 16.20
N VAL A 26 38.51 -6.34 16.83
CA VAL A 26 38.02 -6.75 18.15
C VAL A 26 39.22 -7.03 19.05
N LYS A 27 39.35 -6.31 20.16
CA LYS A 27 40.39 -6.52 21.19
C LYS A 27 39.72 -6.61 22.56
N GLY A 28 39.71 -7.82 23.13
CA GLY A 28 38.96 -8.06 24.37
C GLY A 28 37.50 -7.61 24.21
N ASN A 29 37.00 -6.78 25.12
CA ASN A 29 35.62 -6.28 25.08
C ASN A 29 35.43 -5.05 24.18
N LEU A 30 36.48 -4.58 23.51
CA LEU A 30 36.42 -3.41 22.65
C LEU A 30 36.29 -3.82 21.18
N ALA A 31 35.23 -3.37 20.53
CA ALA A 31 35.02 -3.48 19.08
C ALA A 31 35.16 -2.12 18.42
N ARG A 32 35.89 -2.06 17.30
CA ARG A 32 35.95 -0.88 16.42
C ARG A 32 35.06 -1.12 15.22
N ILE A 33 34.10 -0.23 15.00
CA ILE A 33 33.16 -0.29 13.88
C ILE A 33 33.49 0.87 12.93
N GLY A 34 33.64 0.54 11.64
CA GLY A 34 33.75 1.50 10.55
C GLY A 34 32.40 1.66 9.88
N ILE A 35 32.04 2.89 9.54
CA ILE A 35 30.85 3.23 8.76
C ILE A 35 31.35 3.86 7.46
N GLU A 36 31.09 3.19 6.35
CA GLU A 36 31.24 3.77 5.01
C GLU A 36 29.87 4.26 4.57
N ALA A 37 29.74 5.56 4.33
CA ALA A 37 28.54 6.19 3.81
C ALA A 37 28.90 7.12 2.65
N PRO A 38 27.98 7.38 1.71
CA PRO A 38 28.16 8.38 0.66
C PRO A 38 28.51 9.77 1.23
N ASN A 39 29.29 10.57 0.49
CA ASN A 39 29.72 11.92 0.93
C ASN A 39 28.56 12.87 1.21
N ASP A 40 27.42 12.59 0.59
CA ASP A 40 26.24 13.41 0.69
C ASP A 40 25.45 13.02 1.97
N MET A 41 25.68 11.84 2.55
CA MET A 41 24.99 11.32 3.74
C MET A 41 25.77 11.59 5.05
N PRO A 42 25.29 12.51 5.91
CA PRO A 42 25.97 12.82 7.17
C PRO A 42 25.86 11.64 8.16
N VAL A 43 26.99 11.24 8.73
CA VAL A 43 27.07 10.23 9.81
C VAL A 43 27.41 10.96 11.11
N MET A 44 26.46 11.00 12.05
CA MET A 44 26.60 11.73 13.31
C MET A 44 26.64 10.76 14.50
N ARG A 45 27.41 11.10 15.53
CA ARG A 45 27.35 10.43 16.83
C ARG A 45 26.32 11.16 17.68
N GLN A 46 25.42 10.43 18.35
CA GLN A 46 24.30 11.02 19.08
C GLN A 46 24.75 12.02 20.16
N GLU A 47 25.86 11.75 20.84
CA GLU A 47 26.46 12.64 21.84
C GLU A 47 27.04 13.95 21.27
N LEU A 48 27.07 14.10 19.95
CA LEU A 48 27.49 15.31 19.25
C LEU A 48 26.30 16.07 18.63
N VAL A 49 25.08 15.57 18.79
CA VAL A 49 23.85 16.20 18.31
C VAL A 49 23.22 16.97 19.47
N ASP A 50 23.05 18.28 19.30
CA ASP A 50 22.33 19.13 20.24
C ASP A 50 20.87 18.65 20.34
N GLU A 51 20.35 18.34 21.53
CA GLU A 51 18.99 17.79 21.73
C GLU A 51 17.88 18.74 21.23
N SER A 52 18.22 20.01 21.02
CA SER A 52 17.33 21.02 20.42
C SER A 52 17.24 20.95 18.89
N ALA A 53 18.09 20.16 18.24
CA ALA A 53 18.10 20.00 16.79
C ALA A 53 17.01 19.02 16.34
N THR A 54 16.14 19.48 15.45
CA THR A 54 15.18 18.65 14.72
C THR A 54 15.86 17.39 14.19
N PRO A 55 15.27 16.19 14.32
CA PRO A 55 15.88 14.98 13.79
C PRO A 55 16.24 15.20 12.31
N PRO A 56 17.41 14.75 11.85
CA PRO A 56 17.80 14.92 10.45
C PRO A 56 16.72 14.28 9.58
N THR A 57 16.14 15.07 8.68
CA THR A 57 15.26 14.54 7.64
C THR A 57 15.98 13.41 6.91
N PRO A 58 15.29 12.30 6.57
CA PRO A 58 15.92 11.17 5.92
C PRO A 58 16.67 11.65 4.68
N TYR A 59 17.97 11.35 4.63
CA TYR A 59 18.85 11.84 3.60
C TYR A 59 18.55 11.13 2.27
N VAL A 60 17.80 11.80 1.38
CA VAL A 60 17.58 11.34 0.00
C VAL A 60 18.77 11.79 -0.84
N SER A 61 19.47 10.87 -1.51
CA SER A 61 20.63 11.21 -2.34
C SER A 61 20.26 12.26 -3.39
N ARG A 62 21.23 13.10 -3.77
CA ARG A 62 21.00 14.14 -4.79
C ARG A 62 20.59 13.53 -6.14
N GLU A 63 21.14 12.37 -6.47
CA GLU A 63 20.81 11.60 -7.67
C GLU A 63 19.36 11.11 -7.63
N LEU A 64 18.94 10.48 -6.53
CA LEU A 64 17.56 10.02 -6.38
C LEU A 64 16.55 11.18 -6.45
N ARG A 65 16.86 12.33 -5.84
CA ARG A 65 16.02 13.53 -5.96
C ARG A 65 15.89 14.02 -7.40
N HIS A 66 16.97 13.97 -8.17
CA HIS A 66 16.97 14.38 -9.57
C HIS A 66 16.18 13.41 -10.44
N ASP A 67 16.34 12.10 -10.23
CA ASP A 67 15.65 11.06 -11.00
C ASP A 67 14.15 11.06 -10.75
N VAL A 68 13.74 11.25 -9.48
CA VAL A 68 12.33 11.41 -9.11
C VAL A 68 11.74 12.65 -9.74
N ARG A 69 12.45 13.79 -9.67
CA ARG A 69 11.98 15.04 -10.27
C ARG A 69 11.82 14.93 -11.78
N ASN A 70 12.75 14.26 -12.46
CA ASN A 70 12.66 14.01 -13.89
C ASN A 70 11.49 13.09 -14.23
N SER A 71 11.29 12.03 -13.45
CA SER A 71 10.17 11.09 -13.62
C SER A 71 8.83 11.80 -13.45
N LEU A 72 8.67 12.61 -12.40
CA LEU A 72 7.48 13.42 -12.16
C LEU A 72 7.22 14.42 -13.30
N ASN A 73 8.27 15.06 -13.84
CA ASN A 73 8.13 15.97 -14.97
C ASN A 73 7.67 15.24 -16.24
N THR A 74 8.23 14.06 -16.53
CA THR A 74 7.80 13.23 -17.66
C THR A 74 6.34 12.79 -17.52
N ILE A 75 5.94 12.34 -16.32
CA ILE A 75 4.56 11.98 -16.00
C ILE A 75 3.63 13.17 -16.25
N ARG A 76 3.99 14.36 -15.75
CA ARG A 76 3.21 15.59 -15.95
C ARG A 76 3.00 15.90 -17.44
N LEU A 77 4.05 15.83 -18.25
CA LEU A 77 3.95 16.06 -19.69
C LEU A 77 3.09 15.00 -20.41
N ALA A 78 3.19 13.74 -19.99
CA ALA A 78 2.38 12.67 -20.54
C ALA A 78 0.88 12.83 -20.22
N VAL A 79 0.52 13.30 -19.02
CA VAL A 79 -0.87 13.63 -18.66
C VAL A 79 -1.39 14.77 -19.54
N GLU A 80 -0.62 15.85 -19.71
CA GLU A 80 -1.04 16.98 -20.55
C GLU A 80 -1.23 16.55 -22.02
N LEU A 81 -0.32 15.73 -22.55
CA LEU A 81 -0.45 15.20 -23.90
C LEU A 81 -1.66 14.27 -24.05
N PHE A 82 -1.92 13.41 -23.07
CA PHE A 82 -3.08 12.53 -23.05
C PHE A 82 -4.39 13.32 -23.10
N GLN A 83 -4.53 14.34 -22.25
CA GLN A 83 -5.72 15.20 -22.22
C GLN A 83 -5.94 15.90 -23.56
N ARG A 84 -4.91 16.52 -24.14
CA ARG A 84 -5.00 17.17 -25.46
C ARG A 84 -5.36 16.19 -26.58
N GLN A 85 -4.87 14.95 -26.53
CA GLN A 85 -5.21 13.94 -27.53
C GLN A 85 -6.66 13.48 -27.40
N MET A 86 -7.19 13.36 -26.18
CA MET A 86 -8.61 13.07 -25.95
C MET A 86 -9.50 14.22 -26.45
N GLU A 87 -9.17 15.48 -26.12
CA GLU A 87 -9.89 16.67 -26.60
C GLU A 87 -9.87 16.80 -28.12
N ALA A 88 -8.76 16.42 -28.76
CA ALA A 88 -8.62 16.41 -30.21
C ALA A 88 -9.31 15.21 -30.90
N GLY A 89 -9.96 14.32 -30.15
CA GLY A 89 -10.63 13.13 -30.70
C GLY A 89 -9.67 12.10 -31.28
N LEU A 90 -8.47 11.96 -30.70
CA LEU A 90 -7.42 11.01 -31.11
C LEU A 90 -7.26 9.86 -30.09
N PRO A 91 -8.27 8.99 -29.91
CA PRO A 91 -8.31 8.00 -28.83
C PRO A 91 -7.17 6.98 -28.91
N ASP A 92 -6.77 6.54 -30.10
CA ASP A 92 -5.68 5.55 -30.25
C ASP A 92 -4.33 6.12 -29.79
N LYS A 93 -4.08 7.40 -30.10
CA LYS A 93 -2.88 8.10 -29.64
C LYS A 93 -2.93 8.35 -28.14
N ALA A 94 -4.09 8.76 -27.63
CA ALA A 94 -4.32 8.92 -26.19
C ALA A 94 -4.07 7.61 -25.45
N GLN A 95 -4.61 6.49 -25.93
CA GLN A 95 -4.39 5.17 -25.34
C GLN A 95 -2.91 4.80 -25.30
N SER A 96 -2.16 5.01 -26.40
CA SER A 96 -0.71 4.78 -26.41
C SER A 96 0.04 5.65 -25.39
N THR A 97 -0.32 6.94 -25.28
CA THR A 97 0.27 7.86 -24.30
C THR A 97 -0.05 7.43 -22.87
N PHE A 98 -1.29 7.02 -22.61
CA PHE A 98 -1.73 6.52 -21.31
C PHE A 98 -0.98 5.25 -20.89
N LEU A 99 -0.82 4.29 -21.80
CA LEU A 99 -0.04 3.07 -21.49
C LEU A 99 1.42 3.39 -21.14
N LYS A 100 2.03 4.37 -21.81
CA LYS A 100 3.37 4.86 -21.45
C LYS A 100 3.37 5.53 -20.09
N LEU A 101 2.35 6.34 -19.78
CA LEU A 101 2.20 6.99 -18.47
C LEU A 101 2.13 5.95 -17.34
N VAL A 102 1.28 4.93 -17.49
CA VAL A 102 1.14 3.83 -16.51
C VAL A 102 2.48 3.09 -16.34
N GLN A 103 3.19 2.80 -17.43
CA GLN A 103 4.51 2.18 -17.37
C GLN A 103 5.53 3.05 -16.61
N GLN A 104 5.53 4.37 -16.83
CA GLN A 104 6.43 5.29 -16.11
C GLN A 104 6.09 5.37 -14.62
N LEU A 105 4.81 5.42 -14.27
CA LEU A 105 4.35 5.36 -12.87
C LEU A 105 4.79 4.06 -12.19
N GLY A 106 4.59 2.91 -12.84
CA GLY A 106 5.04 1.62 -12.30
C GLY A 106 6.57 1.48 -12.21
N ASN A 107 7.33 2.17 -13.06
CA ASN A 107 8.79 2.24 -12.92
C ASN A 107 9.19 3.08 -11.69
N LEU A 108 8.52 4.20 -11.47
CA LEU A 108 8.77 5.09 -10.33
C LEU A 108 8.40 4.40 -9.02
N ASP A 109 7.26 3.72 -8.96
CA ASP A 109 6.81 2.96 -7.78
C ASP A 109 7.81 1.86 -7.38
N ARG A 110 8.32 1.10 -8.37
CA ARG A 110 9.36 0.08 -8.14
C ARG A 110 10.67 0.63 -7.58
N GLN A 111 11.04 1.88 -7.87
CA GLN A 111 12.21 2.51 -7.27
C GLN A 111 12.06 2.72 -5.76
N PHE A 112 10.83 2.77 -5.26
CA PHE A 112 10.51 2.94 -3.83
C PHE A 112 10.07 1.64 -3.15
N GLY A 113 10.26 0.49 -3.80
CA GLY A 113 9.91 -0.83 -3.24
C GLY A 113 8.46 -1.26 -3.48
N GLY A 114 7.71 -0.55 -4.31
CA GLY A 114 6.39 -0.99 -4.76
C GLY A 114 6.50 -2.21 -5.68
N SER A 115 5.71 -3.25 -5.41
CA SER A 115 5.62 -4.47 -6.21
C SER A 115 4.26 -4.57 -6.91
N ALA A 116 3.82 -3.53 -7.61
CA ALA A 116 2.60 -3.59 -8.41
C ALA A 116 2.96 -3.82 -9.89
N THR A 117 2.86 -5.06 -10.34
CA THR A 117 2.75 -5.34 -11.78
C THR A 117 1.27 -5.27 -12.15
N PRO A 118 0.86 -4.49 -13.16
CA PRO A 118 -0.51 -4.53 -13.64
C PRO A 118 -0.66 -5.81 -14.45
N GLU A 119 -1.16 -6.88 -13.81
CA GLU A 119 -1.67 -8.04 -14.53
C GLU A 119 -3.12 -7.73 -14.90
N ALA A 120 -3.42 -7.83 -16.19
CA ALA A 120 -4.72 -7.46 -16.76
C ALA A 120 -5.87 -8.20 -16.06
N PRO A 121 -7.05 -7.58 -15.91
CA PRO A 121 -8.19 -8.23 -15.28
C PRO A 121 -8.61 -9.47 -16.11
N ALA A 122 -8.48 -10.64 -15.50
CA ALA A 122 -8.93 -11.90 -16.07
C ALA A 122 -10.40 -12.16 -15.68
N ALA A 123 -11.23 -12.24 -16.71
CA ALA A 123 -12.60 -12.76 -16.79
C ALA A 123 -13.71 -12.05 -15.97
N ALA A 124 -14.82 -11.78 -16.66
CA ALA A 124 -16.05 -11.25 -16.09
C ALA A 124 -16.67 -12.22 -15.05
N PRO A 125 -17.18 -11.74 -13.90
CA PRO A 125 -17.85 -12.58 -12.92
C PRO A 125 -19.25 -13.05 -13.36
N ALA A 126 -19.69 -14.08 -12.66
CA ALA A 126 -21.05 -14.59 -12.63
C ALA A 126 -22.03 -13.54 -12.01
N PRO A 127 -23.36 -13.79 -11.98
CA PRO A 127 -24.37 -12.72 -11.87
C PRO A 127 -24.28 -11.91 -10.56
N ARG A 128 -24.14 -10.58 -10.70
CA ARG A 128 -24.37 -9.49 -9.73
C ARG A 128 -24.20 -9.85 -8.24
N SER A 129 -23.00 -10.22 -7.84
CA SER A 129 -22.62 -10.20 -6.43
C SER A 129 -22.40 -8.77 -5.94
N ARG A 130 -22.79 -8.49 -4.69
CA ARG A 130 -22.72 -7.17 -4.06
C ARG A 130 -21.54 -7.06 -3.11
N VAL A 131 -20.84 -5.93 -3.14
CA VAL A 131 -19.72 -5.62 -2.25
C VAL A 131 -19.90 -4.25 -1.59
N LEU A 132 -19.60 -4.17 -0.30
CA LEU A 132 -19.51 -2.92 0.43
C LEU A 132 -18.04 -2.52 0.59
N VAL A 133 -17.65 -1.35 0.09
CA VAL A 133 -16.29 -0.79 0.25
C VAL A 133 -16.31 0.26 1.36
N VAL A 134 -15.47 0.05 2.38
CA VAL A 134 -15.36 0.91 3.56
C VAL A 134 -13.93 1.43 3.67
N ASP A 135 -13.74 2.72 3.45
CA ASP A 135 -12.44 3.41 3.49
C ASP A 135 -12.69 4.90 3.79
N ASP A 136 -11.88 5.54 4.63
CA ASP A 136 -12.08 6.95 4.97
C ASP A 136 -11.53 7.93 3.92
N ASP A 137 -10.61 7.47 3.06
CA ASP A 137 -10.19 8.25 1.89
C ASP A 137 -11.21 8.11 0.76
N VAL A 138 -11.92 9.20 0.50
CA VAL A 138 -12.95 9.27 -0.55
C VAL A 138 -12.39 8.89 -1.93
N ASN A 139 -11.15 9.27 -2.25
CA ASN A 139 -10.57 9.00 -3.56
C ASN A 139 -10.22 7.52 -3.70
N GLU A 140 -9.59 6.91 -2.68
CA GLU A 140 -9.27 5.48 -2.70
C GLU A 140 -10.57 4.64 -2.78
N ARG A 141 -11.59 5.03 -2.00
CA ARG A 141 -12.91 4.40 -1.99
C ARG A 141 -13.59 4.44 -3.36
N GLU A 142 -13.67 5.62 -3.98
CA GLU A 142 -14.32 5.81 -5.28
C GLU A 142 -13.57 5.12 -6.42
N LEU A 143 -12.24 5.16 -6.43
CA LEU A 143 -11.42 4.47 -7.43
C LEU A 143 -11.61 2.95 -7.35
N LEU A 144 -11.56 2.38 -6.14
CA LEU A 144 -11.77 0.95 -5.95
C LEU A 144 -13.19 0.54 -6.34
N ALA A 145 -14.20 1.32 -5.94
CA ALA A 145 -15.59 1.09 -6.31
C ALA A 145 -15.76 1.07 -7.84
N GLY A 146 -15.25 2.07 -8.56
CA GLY A 146 -15.35 2.13 -10.01
C GLY A 146 -14.66 0.94 -10.72
N ILE A 147 -13.54 0.44 -10.20
CA ILE A 147 -12.87 -0.75 -10.75
C ILE A 147 -13.72 -2.01 -10.55
N LEU A 148 -14.34 -2.16 -9.36
CA LEU A 148 -15.22 -3.29 -9.06
C LEU A 148 -16.51 -3.24 -9.89
N GLU A 149 -17.13 -2.06 -10.05
CA GLU A 149 -18.31 -1.87 -10.91
C GLU A 149 -18.03 -2.22 -12.37
N LEU A 150 -16.91 -1.75 -12.93
CA LEU A 150 -16.46 -2.11 -14.29
C LEU A 150 -16.17 -3.61 -14.43
N SER A 151 -15.87 -4.26 -13.31
CA SER A 151 -15.68 -5.71 -13.23
C SER A 151 -16.99 -6.46 -12.98
N GLY A 152 -18.15 -5.81 -12.98
CA GLY A 152 -19.48 -6.46 -12.92
C GLY A 152 -20.08 -6.63 -11.52
N TRP A 153 -19.47 -6.06 -10.49
CA TRP A 153 -19.97 -6.09 -9.11
C TRP A 153 -21.00 -4.98 -8.88
N ASP A 154 -21.97 -5.24 -8.00
CA ASP A 154 -22.85 -4.19 -7.43
C ASP A 154 -22.16 -3.59 -6.21
N VAL A 155 -21.80 -2.32 -6.24
CA VAL A 155 -20.93 -1.72 -5.22
C VAL A 155 -21.68 -0.70 -4.39
N ALA A 156 -21.61 -0.86 -3.07
CA ALA A 156 -21.97 0.17 -2.11
C ALA A 156 -20.71 0.70 -1.42
N THR A 157 -20.77 1.92 -0.90
CA THR A 157 -19.64 2.56 -0.22
C THR A 157 -20.04 3.12 1.13
N ALA A 158 -19.11 3.13 2.07
CA ALA A 158 -19.22 3.78 3.37
C ALA A 158 -17.90 4.47 3.73
N GLY A 159 -17.96 5.64 4.38
CA GLY A 159 -16.78 6.41 4.73
C GLY A 159 -16.10 6.01 6.04
N ASP A 160 -16.74 5.15 6.83
CA ASP A 160 -16.20 4.63 8.08
C ASP A 160 -17.02 3.46 8.61
N GLY A 161 -16.57 2.89 9.73
CA GLY A 161 -17.22 1.78 10.40
C GLY A 161 -18.67 2.02 10.82
N LEU A 162 -19.06 3.23 11.22
CA LEU A 162 -20.45 3.48 11.64
C LEU A 162 -21.38 3.49 10.44
N GLU A 163 -20.99 4.18 9.36
CA GLU A 163 -21.72 4.18 8.09
C GLU A 163 -21.81 2.76 7.51
N ALA A 164 -20.77 1.95 7.68
CA ALA A 164 -20.79 0.55 7.27
C ALA A 164 -21.82 -0.28 8.05
N ILE A 165 -21.87 -0.15 9.38
CA ILE A 165 -22.85 -0.86 10.20
C ILE A 165 -24.29 -0.36 9.92
N GLU A 166 -24.48 0.94 9.72
CA GLU A 166 -25.76 1.50 9.31
C GLU A 166 -26.20 0.91 7.96
N TYR A 167 -25.31 0.86 6.96
CA TYR A 167 -25.60 0.23 5.68
C TYR A 167 -26.01 -1.24 5.84
N LEU A 168 -25.22 -2.02 6.58
CA LEU A 168 -25.45 -3.46 6.79
C LEU A 168 -26.76 -3.79 7.51
N THR A 169 -27.33 -2.82 8.26
CA THR A 169 -28.59 -3.01 9.00
C THR A 169 -29.81 -2.43 8.29
N SER A 170 -29.62 -1.52 7.33
CA SER A 170 -30.71 -0.80 6.65
C SER A 170 -30.90 -1.19 5.19
N HIS A 171 -29.91 -1.85 4.58
CA HIS A 171 -29.93 -2.23 3.16
C HIS A 171 -29.84 -3.74 2.98
N GLU A 172 -30.04 -4.19 1.75
CA GLU A 172 -29.88 -5.60 1.39
C GLU A 172 -28.41 -6.01 1.49
N ARG A 173 -28.20 -7.14 2.18
CA ARG A 173 -26.90 -7.63 2.65
C ARG A 173 -25.92 -7.85 1.47
N PRO A 174 -24.69 -7.31 1.54
CA PRO A 174 -23.66 -7.59 0.56
C PRO A 174 -23.11 -9.01 0.73
N ASP A 175 -22.50 -9.56 -0.32
CA ASP A 175 -21.77 -10.83 -0.26
C ASP A 175 -20.39 -10.61 0.40
N TYR A 176 -19.78 -9.45 0.16
CA TYR A 176 -18.45 -9.10 0.64
C TYR A 176 -18.40 -7.71 1.28
N VAL A 177 -17.56 -7.56 2.30
CA VAL A 177 -17.14 -6.25 2.83
C VAL A 177 -15.65 -6.09 2.64
N LEU A 178 -15.23 -5.03 1.95
CA LEU A 178 -13.85 -4.57 1.87
C LEU A 178 -13.67 -3.46 2.89
N LEU A 179 -12.85 -3.68 3.91
CA LEU A 179 -12.74 -2.81 5.08
C LEU A 179 -11.31 -2.35 5.27
N ASP A 180 -11.07 -1.04 5.22
CA ASP A 180 -9.82 -0.45 5.71
C ASP A 180 -9.68 -0.70 7.22
N MET A 181 -8.52 -1.18 7.60
CA MET A 181 -8.15 -1.45 8.99
C MET A 181 -7.65 -0.22 9.74
N ARG A 182 -7.42 0.91 9.06
CA ARG A 182 -6.97 2.15 9.70
C ARG A 182 -7.91 3.31 9.34
N MET A 183 -8.85 3.62 10.24
CA MET A 183 -9.75 4.75 10.05
C MET A 183 -9.83 5.61 11.33
N PRO A 184 -9.89 6.96 11.23
CA PRO A 184 -9.81 7.86 12.38
C PRO A 184 -11.08 7.94 13.24
N ARG A 185 -12.26 7.61 12.69
CA ARG A 185 -13.57 7.74 13.37
C ARG A 185 -14.01 6.47 14.10
N CYS A 186 -14.04 5.35 13.38
CA CYS A 186 -14.36 4.02 13.90
C CYS A 186 -13.38 3.06 13.25
N ASP A 187 -12.52 2.44 14.05
CA ASP A 187 -11.39 1.69 13.53
C ASP A 187 -11.84 0.36 12.92
N GLY A 188 -11.16 -0.12 11.89
CA GLY A 188 -11.52 -1.36 11.20
C GLY A 188 -11.69 -2.57 12.14
N PRO A 189 -10.80 -2.81 13.13
CA PRO A 189 -10.97 -3.87 14.12
C PRO A 189 -12.29 -3.80 14.89
N GLN A 190 -12.73 -2.60 15.27
CA GLN A 190 -13.99 -2.42 16.00
C GLN A 190 -15.19 -2.73 15.10
N THR A 191 -15.12 -2.31 13.83
CA THR A 191 -16.13 -2.62 12.83
C THR A 191 -16.27 -4.14 12.64
N VAL A 192 -15.16 -4.88 12.57
CA VAL A 192 -15.17 -6.35 12.52
C VAL A 192 -15.86 -6.94 13.75
N GLN A 193 -15.58 -6.45 14.95
CA GLN A 193 -16.24 -6.92 16.17
C GLN A 193 -17.75 -6.67 16.15
N LEU A 194 -18.20 -5.52 15.64
CA LEU A 194 -19.63 -5.22 15.50
C LEU A 194 -20.31 -6.13 14.49
N ILE A 195 -19.67 -6.40 13.34
CA ILE A 195 -20.17 -7.34 12.34
C ILE A 195 -20.30 -8.75 12.95
N ARG A 196 -19.24 -9.25 13.59
CA ARG A 196 -19.21 -10.60 14.18
C ARG A 196 -20.07 -10.75 15.43
N GLY A 197 -20.36 -9.65 16.12
CA GLY A 197 -21.28 -9.60 17.25
C GLY A 197 -22.75 -9.66 16.85
N ASN A 198 -23.08 -9.39 15.58
CA ASN A 198 -24.43 -9.49 15.04
C ASN A 198 -24.66 -10.89 14.42
N PRO A 199 -25.58 -11.71 14.95
CA PRO A 199 -25.87 -13.04 14.42
C PRO A 199 -26.26 -13.05 12.93
N ASP A 200 -26.92 -11.99 12.45
CA ASP A 200 -27.38 -11.89 11.06
C ASP A 200 -26.26 -11.52 10.07
N LEU A 201 -25.10 -11.10 10.58
CA LEU A 201 -23.91 -10.72 9.82
C LEU A 201 -22.69 -11.61 10.13
N ALA A 202 -22.84 -12.59 11.02
CA ALA A 202 -21.73 -13.38 11.53
C ALA A 202 -21.02 -14.18 10.42
N ASP A 203 -21.76 -14.61 9.41
CA ASP A 203 -21.30 -15.34 8.23
C ASP A 203 -20.92 -14.44 7.04
N LEU A 204 -21.00 -13.10 7.18
CA LEU A 204 -20.60 -12.16 6.14
C LEU A 204 -19.09 -12.24 5.85
N THR A 205 -18.71 -12.32 4.58
CA THR A 205 -17.29 -12.36 4.22
C THR A 205 -16.65 -10.98 4.36
N VAL A 206 -15.64 -10.84 5.21
CA VAL A 206 -14.94 -9.58 5.49
C VAL A 206 -13.48 -9.67 5.04
N PHE A 207 -13.11 -8.81 4.09
CA PHE A 207 -11.77 -8.65 3.57
C PHE A 207 -11.15 -7.38 4.14
N ALA A 208 -10.05 -7.56 4.86
CA ALA A 208 -9.28 -6.46 5.43
C ALA A 208 -8.31 -5.87 4.42
N VAL A 209 -8.24 -4.55 4.35
CA VAL A 209 -7.24 -3.80 3.57
C VAL A 209 -6.42 -2.97 4.55
N SER A 210 -5.09 -3.02 4.50
CA SER A 210 -4.25 -2.23 5.40
C SER A 210 -2.83 -2.02 4.89
N GLY A 211 -2.23 -0.87 5.22
CA GLY A 211 -0.79 -0.64 5.00
C GLY A 211 0.13 -1.26 6.06
N SER A 212 -0.41 -1.87 7.12
CA SER A 212 0.38 -2.55 8.16
C SER A 212 0.25 -4.07 8.11
N ASP A 213 0.99 -4.77 8.96
CA ASP A 213 0.82 -6.21 9.13
C ASP A 213 -0.37 -6.52 10.05
N ARG A 214 -1.08 -7.64 9.76
CA ARG A 214 -2.24 -8.08 10.55
C ARG A 214 -1.95 -8.20 12.05
N VAL A 215 -0.74 -8.62 12.40
CA VAL A 215 -0.31 -8.79 13.80
C VAL A 215 -0.26 -7.43 14.52
N GLU A 216 0.14 -6.36 13.84
CA GLU A 216 0.20 -5.02 14.41
C GLU A 216 -1.19 -4.43 14.64
N VAL A 217 -2.14 -4.74 13.75
CA VAL A 217 -3.52 -4.23 13.84
C VAL A 217 -4.36 -5.07 14.83
N GLY A 218 -3.89 -6.25 15.23
CA GLY A 218 -4.51 -7.04 16.31
C GLY A 218 -5.85 -7.68 15.94
N VAL A 219 -6.09 -7.97 14.66
CA VAL A 219 -7.34 -8.58 14.19
C VAL A 219 -7.16 -10.09 14.00
N GLU A 220 -8.10 -10.86 14.55
CA GLU A 220 -8.12 -12.32 14.40
C GLU A 220 -8.47 -12.73 12.96
N GLY A 221 -7.85 -13.80 12.46
CA GLY A 221 -8.20 -14.39 11.16
C GLY A 221 -9.26 -15.49 11.28
N GLY A 222 -10.02 -15.72 10.21
CA GLY A 222 -11.04 -16.76 10.11
C GLY A 222 -12.44 -16.26 10.47
N THR A 223 -13.37 -17.19 10.66
CA THR A 223 -14.82 -16.92 10.82
C THR A 223 -15.20 -16.06 12.02
N ARG A 224 -14.27 -15.83 12.96
CA ARG A 224 -14.47 -14.94 14.13
C ARG A 224 -13.90 -13.54 13.94
N GLY A 225 -13.17 -13.29 12.85
CA GLY A 225 -12.56 -12.01 12.54
C GLY A 225 -12.65 -11.75 11.04
N ILE A 226 -11.52 -11.75 10.35
CA ILE A 226 -11.44 -11.46 8.91
C ILE A 226 -11.12 -12.70 8.08
N ASP A 227 -11.70 -12.78 6.89
CA ASP A 227 -11.57 -13.93 6.00
C ASP A 227 -10.31 -13.86 5.13
N ARG A 228 -9.95 -12.63 4.71
CA ARG A 228 -8.73 -12.33 3.94
C ARG A 228 -8.10 -11.02 4.37
N TRP A 229 -6.79 -10.91 4.13
CA TRP A 229 -5.98 -9.72 4.36
C TRP A 229 -5.30 -9.30 3.06
N PHE A 230 -5.43 -8.03 2.71
CA PHE A 230 -4.77 -7.42 1.57
C PHE A 230 -3.92 -6.24 2.05
N SER A 231 -2.64 -6.24 1.67
CA SER A 231 -1.73 -5.15 2.01
C SER A 231 -1.90 -3.98 1.03
N LYS A 232 -1.92 -2.74 1.54
CA LYS A 232 -1.75 -1.54 0.71
C LYS A 232 -0.27 -1.45 0.27
N PRO A 233 0.05 -1.13 -1.00
CA PRO A 233 -0.87 -0.77 -2.07
C PRO A 233 -1.65 -1.98 -2.61
N LEU A 234 -2.98 -1.83 -2.65
CA LEU A 234 -3.91 -2.89 -3.05
C LEU A 234 -3.83 -3.11 -4.57
N ASN A 235 -3.71 -4.37 -5.00
CA ASN A 235 -3.82 -4.74 -6.42
C ASN A 235 -5.27 -5.19 -6.73
N PRO A 236 -6.04 -4.41 -7.50
CA PRO A 236 -7.43 -4.75 -7.80
C PRO A 236 -7.60 -6.06 -8.56
N ALA A 237 -6.65 -6.42 -9.44
CA ALA A 237 -6.74 -7.66 -10.21
C ALA A 237 -6.63 -8.89 -9.30
N THR A 238 -5.70 -8.85 -8.33
CA THR A 238 -5.57 -9.90 -7.32
C THR A 238 -6.79 -9.98 -6.41
N LEU A 239 -7.34 -8.82 -6.01
CA LEU A 239 -8.56 -8.76 -5.22
C LEU A 239 -9.75 -9.41 -5.95
N ILE A 240 -10.02 -9.02 -7.20
CA ILE A 240 -11.12 -9.56 -8.01
C ILE A 240 -10.95 -11.06 -8.22
N GLN A 241 -9.72 -11.52 -8.46
CA GLN A 241 -9.44 -12.95 -8.61
C GLN A 241 -9.78 -13.74 -7.33
N GLU A 242 -9.46 -13.21 -6.15
CA GLU A 242 -9.81 -13.83 -4.88
C GLU A 242 -11.32 -13.78 -4.59
N MET A 243 -11.98 -12.66 -4.88
CA MET A 243 -13.44 -12.50 -4.79
C MET A 243 -14.17 -13.52 -5.68
N ASN A 244 -13.66 -13.80 -6.88
CA ASN A 244 -14.24 -14.80 -7.79
C ASN A 244 -13.99 -16.26 -7.35
N ARG A 245 -13.01 -16.51 -6.48
CA ARG A 245 -12.65 -17.86 -6.01
C ARG A 245 -13.45 -18.29 -4.78
N LEU A 246 -13.83 -17.35 -3.94
CA LEU A 246 -14.61 -17.61 -2.74
C LEU A 246 -16.09 -17.68 -3.13
N PRO A 247 -16.83 -18.74 -2.77
CA PRO A 247 -18.29 -18.72 -2.88
C PRO A 247 -18.83 -17.68 -1.90
N ALA A 248 -19.81 -16.88 -2.35
CA ALA A 248 -20.60 -15.99 -1.50
C ALA A 248 -21.34 -16.78 -0.41
#